data_AF-A0A971WDA3-F1
#
_entry.id   AF-A0A971WDA3-F1
#
_cell.length_a   1.000
_cell.length_b   1.000
_cell.length_c   1.000
_cell.angle_alpha   90.00
_cell.angle_beta   90.00
_cell.angle_gamma   90.00
#
_symmetry.space_group_name_H-M   'P 1'
#
loop_
_entity.id
_entity.type
_entity.pdbx_description
1 polymer ?
#
loop_
_entity_poly.entity_id
_entity_poly.type
_entity_poly.pdbx_seq_one_letter_code
_entity_poly.pdbx_strand_id
1 'polypeptide(L)'
;MAILKCKMCGGDIIVNAETTYGTCDSCGSTMTLPKVSDDHRANMFNRANHFRRQNDFDKAATAYESILNSDDTDAEAHWGVVLSRYGIEYVEDPTTHERIPTCHRVQFESILADADYQAAIANAADAYTKSLYEKEAERIAEIQRGILAISANEKPYDVFICYKETDEAGGRTKDSTLAQDIYYQLTQEGYKVFFSRITLEGKLGTAYEPYIFAALNSAKVMVALGTSAANFNAVWVKNEWSRFLALMKRGRSRLLIPCYRDMDPYDLPEELSMLQSQDMGKIGFIQDLIRGIKKVLDAGKAPAQSAPQASTAAADAPGVASLLGRADIFLEDGDFKSADEYYDKVLDIDPKCAAAYWGKLKASLNTKNEAALIVKYTDLFNNTFSNISVDDNVNFSPSPEQEKSLAELKADPMLKDNDFAFLENLPLSYQTNEQGVLQAKAEYIENKNIAHNPNYQKALRFSDGQHRQGYE
;
A
#
# COMPACT_ATOMS: atom_id res chain seq x y z
N MET A 1 -53.05 -14.37 -7.34
CA MET A 1 -52.44 -15.17 -8.43
C MET A 1 -50.97 -14.84 -8.31
N ALA A 2 -50.17 -15.83 -7.93
CA ALA A 2 -48.86 -15.56 -7.39
C ALA A 2 -47.93 -15.03 -8.49
N ILE A 3 -47.61 -13.73 -8.44
CA ILE A 3 -46.76 -13.09 -9.46
C ILE A 3 -45.30 -13.29 -9.06
N LEU A 4 -44.59 -14.16 -9.77
CA LEU A 4 -43.14 -14.30 -9.65
C LEU A 4 -42.45 -13.28 -10.56
N LYS A 5 -41.42 -12.63 -10.01
CA LYS A 5 -40.56 -11.71 -10.76
C LYS A 5 -39.26 -12.39 -11.15
N CYS A 6 -38.74 -12.01 -12.31
CA CYS A 6 -37.48 -12.52 -12.83
C CYS A 6 -36.36 -12.38 -11.80
N LYS A 7 -35.69 -13.50 -11.48
CA LYS A 7 -34.60 -13.49 -10.51
C LYS A 7 -33.38 -12.72 -10.97
N MET A 8 -33.19 -12.56 -12.29
CA MET A 8 -32.05 -11.86 -12.89
C MET A 8 -32.27 -10.34 -12.97
N CYS A 9 -33.40 -9.88 -13.53
CA CYS A 9 -33.65 -8.45 -13.80
C CYS A 9 -34.85 -7.85 -13.05
N GLY A 10 -35.72 -8.66 -12.44
CA GLY A 10 -36.93 -8.20 -11.75
C GLY A 10 -38.13 -7.92 -12.65
N GLY A 11 -38.02 -8.14 -13.97
CA GLY A 11 -39.14 -8.08 -14.92
C GLY A 11 -40.18 -9.18 -14.71
N ASP A 12 -41.24 -9.15 -15.52
CA ASP A 12 -42.28 -10.16 -15.48
C ASP A 12 -41.83 -11.47 -16.15
N ILE A 13 -42.43 -12.59 -15.72
CA ILE A 13 -42.10 -13.91 -16.23
C ILE A 13 -43.31 -14.46 -16.97
N ILE A 14 -43.06 -14.95 -18.18
CA ILE A 14 -44.04 -15.72 -18.94
C ILE A 14 -43.97 -17.16 -18.43
N VAL A 15 -44.98 -17.58 -17.67
CA VAL A 15 -45.05 -18.91 -17.03
C VAL A 15 -46.18 -19.71 -17.65
N ASN A 16 -45.92 -20.98 -17.99
CA ASN A 16 -46.97 -21.95 -18.25
C ASN A 16 -47.31 -22.63 -16.92
N ALA A 17 -48.59 -22.75 -16.57
CA ALA A 17 -49.05 -23.15 -15.24
C ALA A 17 -48.55 -24.53 -14.75
N GLU A 18 -47.93 -25.33 -15.62
CA GLU A 18 -47.39 -26.66 -15.32
C GLU A 18 -45.86 -26.75 -15.41
N THR A 19 -45.16 -25.64 -15.73
CA THR A 19 -43.69 -25.64 -15.87
C THR A 19 -42.99 -25.10 -14.63
N THR A 20 -41.88 -25.74 -14.29
CA THR A 20 -40.96 -25.44 -13.18
C THR A 20 -39.83 -24.49 -13.61
N TYR A 21 -40.00 -23.88 -14.78
CA TYR A 21 -39.12 -22.92 -15.43
C TYR A 21 -39.96 -21.92 -16.23
N GLY A 22 -39.39 -20.77 -16.58
CA GLY A 22 -40.03 -19.75 -17.38
C GLY A 22 -39.04 -18.79 -18.02
N THR A 23 -39.54 -17.96 -18.94
CA THR A 23 -38.73 -16.98 -19.68
C THR A 23 -39.17 -15.58 -19.31
N CYS A 24 -38.21 -14.73 -18.98
CA CYS A 24 -38.49 -13.33 -18.68
C CYS A 24 -38.81 -12.56 -19.96
N ASP A 25 -39.89 -11.78 -19.95
CA ASP A 25 -40.29 -10.93 -21.07
C ASP A 25 -39.32 -9.77 -21.34
N SER A 26 -38.64 -9.32 -20.29
CA SER A 26 -37.83 -8.11 -20.30
C SER A 26 -36.39 -8.38 -20.70
N CYS A 27 -35.79 -9.48 -20.23
CA CYS A 27 -34.38 -9.83 -20.50
C CYS A 27 -34.20 -11.13 -21.30
N GLY A 28 -35.28 -11.81 -21.68
CA GLY A 28 -35.24 -13.04 -22.48
C GLY A 28 -34.60 -14.26 -21.79
N SER A 29 -34.12 -14.12 -20.55
CA SER A 29 -33.45 -15.21 -19.84
C SER A 29 -34.44 -16.30 -19.45
N THR A 30 -34.07 -17.55 -19.70
CA THR A 30 -34.79 -18.73 -19.20
C THR A 30 -34.26 -19.09 -17.82
N MET A 31 -35.15 -19.33 -16.85
CA MET A 31 -34.77 -19.63 -15.48
C MET A 31 -35.69 -20.66 -14.83
N THR A 32 -35.15 -21.37 -13.83
CA THR A 32 -35.93 -22.19 -12.91
C THR A 32 -36.81 -21.31 -12.02
N LEU A 33 -37.98 -21.84 -11.65
CA LEU A 33 -38.99 -21.18 -10.83
C LEU A 33 -39.26 -21.99 -9.56
N PRO A 34 -39.54 -21.30 -8.43
CA PRO A 34 -39.93 -21.99 -7.20
C PRO A 34 -41.31 -22.61 -7.32
N LYS A 35 -41.56 -23.65 -6.53
CA LYS A 35 -42.92 -24.16 -6.33
C LYS A 35 -43.66 -23.17 -5.41
N VAL A 36 -44.63 -22.45 -5.97
CA VAL A 36 -45.44 -21.46 -5.23
C VAL A 36 -46.87 -21.95 -5.06
N SER A 37 -47.27 -22.12 -3.79
CA SER A 37 -48.63 -22.49 -3.38
C SER A 37 -49.58 -21.29 -3.31
N ASP A 38 -49.03 -20.09 -3.03
CA ASP A 38 -49.80 -18.89 -2.71
C ASP A 38 -48.98 -17.60 -2.96
N ASP A 39 -49.67 -16.46 -2.89
CA ASP A 39 -49.08 -15.14 -3.09
C ASP A 39 -48.04 -14.79 -1.99
N HIS A 40 -48.15 -15.36 -0.79
CA HIS A 40 -47.20 -15.10 0.30
C HIS A 40 -45.83 -15.71 0.00
N ARG A 41 -45.79 -16.97 -0.43
CA ARG A 41 -44.56 -17.67 -0.82
C ARG A 41 -43.89 -17.00 -2.01
N ALA A 42 -44.64 -16.60 -3.04
CA ALA A 42 -44.09 -15.85 -4.16
C ALA A 42 -43.46 -14.51 -3.73
N ASN A 43 -44.09 -13.80 -2.80
CA ASN A 43 -43.54 -12.56 -2.26
C ASN A 43 -42.24 -12.78 -1.47
N MET A 44 -42.09 -13.90 -0.75
CA MET A 44 -40.83 -14.25 -0.08
C MET A 44 -39.69 -14.41 -1.10
N PHE A 45 -39.92 -15.17 -2.17
CA PHE A 45 -38.93 -15.33 -3.26
C PHE A 45 -38.63 -14.00 -3.96
N ASN A 46 -39.63 -13.20 -4.28
CA ASN A 46 -39.44 -11.89 -4.91
C ASN A 46 -38.58 -10.97 -4.04
N ARG A 47 -38.80 -10.98 -2.72
CA ARG A 47 -38.01 -10.20 -1.76
C ARG A 47 -36.57 -10.70 -1.65
N ALA A 48 -36.35 -12.01 -1.57
CA ALA A 48 -35.02 -12.60 -1.53
C ALA A 48 -34.23 -12.27 -2.81
N ASN A 49 -34.87 -12.42 -3.98
CA ASN A 49 -34.32 -12.03 -5.27
C ASN A 49 -34.00 -10.53 -5.35
N HIS A 50 -34.85 -9.68 -4.78
CA HIS A 50 -34.63 -8.24 -4.75
C HIS A 50 -33.37 -7.86 -3.97
N PHE A 51 -33.16 -8.43 -2.77
CA PHE A 51 -31.93 -8.21 -2.01
C PHE A 51 -30.69 -8.65 -2.77
N ARG A 52 -30.75 -9.81 -3.45
CA ARG A 52 -29.64 -10.30 -4.27
C ARG A 52 -29.32 -9.38 -5.44
N ARG A 53 -30.33 -8.87 -6.15
CA ARG A 53 -30.12 -7.88 -7.25
C ARG A 53 -29.57 -6.54 -6.76
N GLN A 54 -29.70 -6.24 -5.47
CA GLN A 54 -29.08 -5.07 -4.82
C GLN A 54 -27.69 -5.40 -4.24
N ASN A 55 -27.17 -6.60 -4.47
CA ASN A 55 -25.92 -7.12 -3.92
C ASN A 55 -25.91 -7.19 -2.37
N ASP A 56 -27.08 -7.15 -1.71
CA ASP A 56 -27.24 -7.40 -0.27
C ASP A 56 -27.41 -8.92 -0.03
N PHE A 57 -26.31 -9.64 -0.27
CA PHE A 57 -26.29 -11.10 -0.28
C PHE A 57 -26.58 -11.73 1.08
N ASP A 58 -26.24 -11.07 2.20
CA ASP A 58 -26.49 -11.62 3.53
C ASP A 58 -28.00 -11.60 3.86
N LYS A 59 -28.70 -10.51 3.51
CA LYS A 59 -30.16 -10.46 3.62
C LYS A 59 -30.83 -11.41 2.63
N ALA A 60 -30.28 -11.56 1.42
CA ALA A 60 -30.80 -12.51 0.45
C ALA A 60 -30.69 -13.96 0.96
N ALA A 61 -29.52 -14.36 1.47
CA ALA A 61 -29.31 -15.69 2.06
C ALA A 61 -30.28 -15.94 3.22
N THR A 62 -30.39 -15.00 4.16
CA THR A 62 -31.33 -15.10 5.29
C THR A 62 -32.78 -15.24 4.82
N ALA A 63 -33.16 -14.50 3.77
CA ALA A 63 -34.51 -14.59 3.20
C ALA A 63 -34.77 -15.96 2.56
N TYR A 64 -33.81 -16.55 1.84
CA TYR A 64 -33.95 -17.91 1.31
C TYR A 64 -33.96 -18.98 2.41
N GLU A 65 -33.09 -18.86 3.41
CA GLU A 65 -33.07 -19.75 4.58
C GLU A 65 -34.41 -19.72 5.33
N SER A 66 -35.08 -18.56 5.40
CA SER A 66 -36.43 -18.47 5.98
C SER A 66 -37.49 -19.27 5.21
N ILE A 67 -37.32 -19.40 3.89
CA ILE A 67 -38.18 -20.25 3.06
C ILE A 67 -37.87 -21.72 3.35
N LEU A 68 -36.59 -22.09 3.44
CA LEU A 68 -36.14 -23.44 3.75
C LEU A 68 -36.57 -23.91 5.15
N ASN A 69 -36.67 -23.00 6.12
CA ASN A 69 -37.22 -23.32 7.43
C ASN A 69 -38.69 -23.78 7.38
N SER A 70 -39.42 -23.41 6.33
CA SER A 70 -40.80 -23.84 6.10
C SER A 70 -40.88 -25.09 5.21
N ASP A 71 -39.92 -25.26 4.30
CA ASP A 71 -39.82 -26.36 3.35
C ASP A 71 -38.35 -26.57 2.95
N ASP A 72 -37.70 -27.52 3.60
CA ASP A 72 -36.29 -27.87 3.39
C ASP A 72 -36.03 -28.65 2.09
N THR A 73 -37.07 -28.91 1.30
CA THR A 73 -36.98 -29.56 0.00
C THR A 73 -37.14 -28.59 -1.17
N ASP A 74 -37.22 -27.28 -0.91
CA ASP A 74 -37.35 -26.30 -1.99
C ASP A 74 -36.01 -26.09 -2.72
N ALA A 75 -35.92 -26.64 -3.92
CA ALA A 75 -34.73 -26.56 -4.78
C ALA A 75 -34.35 -25.11 -5.15
N GLU A 76 -35.32 -24.22 -5.38
CA GLU A 76 -35.03 -22.84 -5.78
C GLU A 76 -34.57 -22.01 -4.58
N ALA A 77 -35.07 -22.29 -3.37
CA ALA A 77 -34.58 -21.65 -2.16
C ALA A 77 -33.13 -22.06 -1.87
N HIS A 78 -32.79 -23.35 -1.96
CA HIS A 78 -31.40 -23.81 -1.88
C HIS A 78 -30.51 -23.17 -2.96
N TRP A 79 -31.01 -23.09 -4.20
CA TRP A 79 -30.31 -22.40 -5.28
C TRP A 79 -30.08 -20.91 -4.97
N GLY A 80 -31.08 -20.23 -4.41
CA GLY A 80 -30.97 -18.85 -3.97
C GLY A 80 -29.94 -18.65 -2.85
N VAL A 81 -29.85 -19.59 -1.90
CA VAL A 81 -28.83 -19.59 -0.85
C VAL A 81 -27.43 -19.69 -1.46
N VAL A 82 -27.18 -20.66 -2.35
CA VAL A 82 -25.85 -20.82 -2.95
C VAL A 82 -25.46 -19.61 -3.81
N LEU A 83 -26.38 -19.06 -4.62
CA LEU A 83 -26.13 -17.83 -5.38
C LEU A 83 -25.77 -16.66 -4.46
N SER A 84 -26.44 -16.52 -3.32
CA SER A 84 -26.17 -15.45 -2.35
C SER A 84 -24.82 -15.67 -1.65
N ARG A 85 -24.51 -16.92 -1.28
CA ARG A 85 -23.24 -17.29 -0.63
C ARG A 85 -22.02 -17.00 -1.51
N TYR A 86 -22.12 -17.29 -2.81
CA TYR A 86 -21.10 -16.98 -3.81
C TYR A 86 -21.19 -15.53 -4.34
N GLY A 87 -22.13 -14.73 -3.85
CA GLY A 87 -22.27 -13.32 -4.22
C GLY A 87 -22.52 -13.13 -5.71
N ILE A 88 -23.40 -13.95 -6.28
CA ILE A 88 -23.67 -13.92 -7.72
C ILE A 88 -24.62 -12.77 -8.05
N GLU A 89 -24.18 -11.91 -8.97
CA GLU A 89 -24.96 -10.86 -9.61
C GLU A 89 -25.15 -11.18 -11.09
N TYR A 90 -26.30 -10.82 -11.67
CA TYR A 90 -26.54 -10.99 -13.11
C TYR A 90 -26.49 -9.67 -13.83
N VAL A 91 -25.33 -9.37 -14.39
CA VAL A 91 -25.07 -8.14 -15.15
C VAL A 91 -25.51 -8.34 -16.59
N GLU A 92 -26.12 -7.32 -17.17
CA GLU A 92 -26.49 -7.34 -18.57
C GLU A 92 -25.26 -7.07 -19.45
N ASP A 93 -25.01 -7.96 -20.40
CA ASP A 93 -24.00 -7.73 -21.42
C ASP A 93 -24.48 -6.65 -22.40
N PRO A 94 -23.72 -5.56 -22.62
CA PRO A 94 -24.14 -4.47 -23.50
C PRO A 94 -24.30 -4.86 -24.98
N THR A 95 -23.72 -5.99 -25.39
CA THR A 95 -23.71 -6.44 -26.79
C THR A 95 -24.77 -7.50 -27.03
N THR A 96 -24.87 -8.50 -26.16
CA THR A 96 -25.79 -9.63 -26.31
C THR A 96 -27.11 -9.44 -25.57
N HIS A 97 -27.19 -8.45 -24.66
CA HIS A 97 -28.28 -8.26 -23.69
C HIS A 97 -28.52 -9.48 -22.78
N GLU A 98 -27.61 -10.45 -22.81
CA GLU A 98 -27.69 -11.64 -21.98
C GLU A 98 -27.34 -11.29 -20.53
N ARG A 99 -27.99 -11.97 -19.59
CA ARG A 99 -27.69 -11.85 -18.16
C ARG A 99 -26.55 -12.79 -17.80
N ILE A 100 -25.36 -12.23 -17.60
CA ILE A 100 -24.14 -12.96 -17.30
C ILE A 100 -23.90 -12.97 -15.78
N PRO A 101 -23.69 -14.15 -15.15
CA PRO A 101 -23.34 -14.21 -13.74
C PRO A 101 -21.96 -13.58 -13.50
N THR A 102 -21.83 -12.77 -12.47
CA THR A 102 -20.58 -12.22 -11.94
C THR A 102 -20.47 -12.63 -10.48
N CYS A 103 -19.30 -13.10 -10.06
CA CYS A 103 -19.08 -13.59 -8.70
C CYS A 103 -18.35 -12.53 -7.87
N HIS A 104 -18.96 -12.07 -6.77
CA HIS A 104 -18.42 -11.04 -5.86
C HIS A 104 -18.00 -11.58 -4.50
N ARG A 105 -18.23 -12.88 -4.25
CA ARG A 105 -17.83 -13.59 -3.03
C ARG A 105 -17.19 -14.92 -3.39
N VAL A 106 -16.12 -14.85 -4.17
CA VAL A 106 -15.38 -16.04 -4.59
C VAL A 106 -14.92 -16.83 -3.36
N GLN A 107 -14.94 -18.15 -3.49
CA GLN A 107 -14.45 -19.11 -2.51
C GLN A 107 -13.43 -20.05 -3.15
N PHE A 108 -12.64 -20.75 -2.35
CA PHE A 108 -11.73 -21.78 -2.85
C PHE A 108 -12.48 -23.05 -3.28
N GLU A 109 -13.51 -23.42 -2.52
CA GLU A 109 -14.34 -24.59 -2.83
C GLU A 109 -15.30 -24.28 -3.97
N SER A 110 -15.39 -25.19 -4.94
CA SER A 110 -16.24 -25.02 -6.11
C SER A 110 -17.71 -24.93 -5.71
N ILE A 111 -18.48 -24.06 -6.38
CA ILE A 111 -19.94 -24.03 -6.25
C ILE A 111 -20.58 -25.41 -6.47
N LEU A 112 -19.95 -26.27 -7.28
CA LEU A 112 -20.42 -27.62 -7.56
C LEU A 112 -20.31 -28.57 -6.35
N ALA A 113 -19.47 -28.24 -5.37
CA ALA A 113 -19.33 -29.02 -4.14
C ALA A 113 -20.22 -28.49 -3.00
N ASP A 114 -20.87 -27.35 -3.19
CA ASP A 114 -21.67 -26.70 -2.16
C ASP A 114 -22.91 -27.54 -1.79
N ALA A 115 -23.18 -27.67 -0.49
CA ALA A 115 -24.27 -28.50 0.03
C ALA A 115 -25.66 -28.05 -0.45
N ASP A 116 -25.89 -26.73 -0.58
CA ASP A 116 -27.17 -26.21 -1.08
C ASP A 116 -27.29 -26.39 -2.59
N TYR A 117 -26.19 -26.32 -3.33
CA TYR A 117 -26.22 -26.72 -4.74
C TYR A 117 -26.61 -28.19 -4.89
N GLN A 118 -25.99 -29.09 -4.11
CA GLN A 118 -26.34 -30.52 -4.12
C GLN A 118 -27.80 -30.76 -3.73
N ALA A 119 -28.31 -30.03 -2.74
CA ALA A 119 -29.72 -30.08 -2.34
C ALA A 119 -30.65 -29.55 -3.44
N ALA A 120 -30.30 -28.47 -4.13
CA ALA A 120 -31.07 -27.95 -5.27
C ALA A 120 -31.17 -28.96 -6.42
N ILE A 121 -30.08 -29.68 -6.70
CA ILE A 121 -30.05 -30.75 -7.70
C ILE A 121 -30.86 -31.96 -7.26
N ALA A 122 -30.75 -32.38 -6.00
CA ALA A 122 -31.46 -33.53 -5.46
C ALA A 122 -32.99 -33.30 -5.41
N ASN A 123 -33.41 -32.06 -5.15
CA ASN A 123 -34.82 -31.67 -5.04
C ASN A 123 -35.40 -31.07 -6.34
N ALA A 124 -34.66 -31.09 -7.45
CA ALA A 124 -35.13 -30.58 -8.73
C ALA A 124 -36.41 -31.32 -9.17
N ALA A 125 -37.40 -30.56 -9.66
CA ALA A 125 -38.71 -31.11 -9.96
C ALA A 125 -38.73 -32.09 -11.16
N ASP A 126 -37.88 -31.84 -12.14
CA ASP A 126 -37.72 -32.66 -13.34
C ASP A 126 -36.30 -32.56 -13.91
N ALA A 127 -36.00 -33.45 -14.87
CA ALA A 127 -34.68 -33.55 -15.49
C ALA A 127 -34.27 -32.26 -16.24
N TYR A 128 -35.24 -31.51 -16.77
CA TYR A 128 -34.95 -30.27 -17.47
C TYR A 128 -34.60 -29.14 -16.49
N THR A 129 -35.37 -28.95 -15.40
CA THR A 129 -35.03 -28.01 -14.33
C THR A 129 -33.65 -28.32 -13.75
N LYS A 130 -33.37 -29.60 -13.49
CA LYS A 130 -32.06 -30.05 -13.03
C LYS A 130 -30.95 -29.61 -14.00
N SER A 131 -31.14 -29.83 -15.29
CA SER A 131 -30.16 -29.42 -16.30
C SER A 131 -29.93 -27.91 -16.35
N LEU A 132 -30.93 -27.09 -16.00
CA LEU A 132 -30.76 -25.63 -15.91
C LEU A 132 -29.89 -25.23 -14.72
N TYR A 133 -30.09 -25.85 -13.55
CA TYR A 133 -29.21 -25.65 -12.39
C TYR A 133 -27.77 -26.11 -12.69
N GLU A 134 -27.60 -27.27 -13.31
CA GLU A 134 -26.28 -27.79 -13.68
C GLU A 134 -25.54 -26.84 -14.62
N LYS A 135 -26.16 -26.43 -15.73
CA LYS A 135 -25.54 -25.50 -16.69
C LYS A 135 -25.15 -24.18 -16.06
N GLU A 136 -26.02 -23.64 -15.20
CA GLU A 136 -25.77 -22.36 -14.54
C GLU A 136 -24.64 -22.48 -13.50
N ALA A 137 -24.65 -23.55 -12.71
CA ALA A 137 -23.59 -23.82 -11.74
C ALA A 137 -22.24 -24.09 -12.41
N GLU A 138 -22.22 -24.79 -13.55
CA GLU A 138 -21.02 -25.01 -14.37
C GLU A 138 -20.45 -23.68 -14.88
N ARG A 139 -21.31 -22.78 -15.38
CA ARG A 139 -20.91 -21.44 -15.82
C ARG A 139 -20.29 -20.64 -14.67
N ILE A 140 -20.91 -20.66 -13.49
CA ILE A 140 -20.38 -19.99 -12.30
C ILE A 140 -19.05 -20.63 -11.86
N ALA A 141 -18.94 -21.96 -11.90
CA ALA A 141 -17.73 -22.68 -11.56
C ALA A 141 -16.56 -22.36 -12.50
N GLU A 142 -16.83 -22.14 -13.79
CA GLU A 142 -15.84 -21.68 -14.76
C GLU A 142 -15.34 -20.26 -14.45
N ILE A 143 -16.26 -19.33 -14.17
CA ILE A 143 -15.92 -17.97 -13.75
C ILE A 143 -15.07 -17.99 -12.48
N GLN A 144 -15.51 -18.76 -11.48
CA GLN A 144 -14.78 -18.96 -10.23
C GLN A 144 -13.36 -19.47 -10.49
N ARG A 145 -13.20 -20.49 -11.34
CA ARG A 145 -11.89 -21.05 -11.71
C ARG A 145 -11.00 -19.99 -12.37
N GLY A 146 -11.55 -19.18 -13.26
CA GLY A 146 -10.84 -18.07 -13.90
C GLY A 146 -10.34 -17.03 -12.89
N ILE A 147 -11.19 -16.65 -11.92
CA ILE A 147 -10.82 -15.73 -10.84
C ILE A 147 -9.68 -16.32 -9.99
N LEU A 148 -9.82 -17.58 -9.55
CA LEU A 148 -8.79 -18.26 -8.76
C LEU A 148 -7.45 -18.37 -9.50
N ALA A 149 -7.49 -18.62 -10.81
CA ALA A 149 -6.28 -18.72 -11.64
C ALA A 149 -5.53 -17.39 -11.74
N ILE A 150 -6.25 -16.27 -11.91
CA ILE A 150 -5.66 -14.92 -11.92
C ILE A 150 -5.13 -14.58 -10.52
N SER A 151 -5.93 -14.83 -9.47
CA SER A 151 -5.55 -14.56 -8.08
C SER A 151 -4.30 -15.32 -7.65
N ALA A 152 -4.07 -16.54 -8.16
CA ALA A 152 -2.88 -17.33 -7.81
C ALA A 152 -1.57 -16.73 -8.33
N ASN A 153 -1.64 -15.92 -9.40
CA ASN A 153 -0.47 -15.23 -9.96
C ASN A 153 -0.19 -13.87 -9.29
N GLU A 154 -1.12 -13.37 -8.47
CA GLU A 154 -0.94 -12.11 -7.75
C GLU A 154 0.01 -12.28 -6.56
N LYS A 155 0.97 -11.36 -6.43
CA LYS A 155 1.85 -11.36 -5.25
C LYS A 155 1.00 -11.08 -3.99
N PRO A 156 1.25 -11.76 -2.85
CA PRO A 156 0.54 -11.53 -1.60
C PRO A 156 0.58 -10.08 -1.16
N TYR A 157 -0.55 -9.55 -0.69
CA TYR A 157 -0.66 -8.23 -0.08
C TYR A 157 -0.43 -8.33 1.43
N ASP A 158 0.09 -7.26 2.03
CA ASP A 158 0.27 -7.14 3.48
C ASP A 158 -0.95 -6.48 4.13
N VAL A 159 -1.42 -5.40 3.50
CA VAL A 159 -2.51 -4.55 3.99
C VAL A 159 -3.59 -4.39 2.93
N PHE A 160 -4.86 -4.47 3.33
CA PHE A 160 -6.03 -4.14 2.52
C PHE A 160 -6.68 -2.86 3.04
N ILE A 161 -6.88 -1.86 2.18
CA ILE A 161 -7.62 -0.65 2.54
C ILE A 161 -9.05 -0.75 2.01
N CYS A 162 -10.01 -0.80 2.93
CA CYS A 162 -11.45 -0.90 2.65
C CYS A 162 -12.11 0.46 2.92
N TYR A 163 -12.78 1.02 1.91
CA TYR A 163 -13.32 2.39 1.96
C TYR A 163 -14.35 2.63 0.84
N LYS A 164 -15.19 3.66 0.99
CA LYS A 164 -16.14 4.06 -0.06
C LYS A 164 -15.44 4.94 -1.10
N GLU A 165 -15.30 4.51 -2.36
CA GLU A 165 -14.62 5.30 -3.39
C GLU A 165 -15.44 6.51 -3.87
N THR A 166 -16.69 6.29 -4.26
CA THR A 166 -17.55 7.31 -4.89
C THR A 166 -18.72 7.74 -4.02
N ASP A 167 -19.08 9.02 -4.09
CA ASP A 167 -20.33 9.56 -3.53
C ASP A 167 -21.54 9.35 -4.47
N GLU A 168 -22.71 9.86 -4.10
CA GLU A 168 -23.94 9.77 -4.89
C GLU A 168 -23.88 10.51 -6.23
N ALA A 169 -23.00 11.51 -6.36
CA ALA A 169 -22.77 12.27 -7.59
C ALA A 169 -21.69 11.63 -8.48
N GLY A 170 -21.09 10.51 -8.06
CA GLY A 170 -19.99 9.85 -8.75
C GLY A 170 -18.62 10.50 -8.51
N GLY A 171 -18.54 11.51 -7.65
CA GLY A 171 -17.31 12.17 -7.21
C GLY A 171 -16.56 11.34 -6.16
N ARG A 172 -15.33 11.73 -5.85
CA ARG A 172 -14.56 11.09 -4.77
C ARG A 172 -15.14 11.45 -3.40
N THR A 173 -15.23 10.46 -2.53
CA THR A 173 -15.54 10.71 -1.12
C THR A 173 -14.32 11.24 -0.34
N LYS A 174 -14.57 11.75 0.87
CA LYS A 174 -13.52 12.03 1.87
C LYS A 174 -12.77 10.76 2.28
N ASP A 175 -13.46 9.62 2.33
CA ASP A 175 -12.86 8.32 2.60
C ASP A 175 -11.77 8.00 1.57
N SER A 176 -12.05 8.21 0.28
CA SER A 176 -11.09 7.98 -0.80
C SER A 176 -9.82 8.82 -0.66
N THR A 177 -9.94 10.07 -0.19
CA THR A 177 -8.77 10.93 0.03
C THR A 177 -7.94 10.47 1.23
N LEU A 178 -8.59 10.13 2.35
CA LEU A 178 -7.89 9.64 3.55
C LEU A 178 -7.23 8.28 3.31
N ALA A 179 -7.91 7.39 2.57
CA ALA A 179 -7.38 6.11 2.12
C ALA A 179 -6.10 6.27 1.30
N GLN A 180 -6.06 7.27 0.42
CA GLN A 180 -4.89 7.56 -0.41
C GLN A 180 -3.69 8.02 0.44
N ASP A 181 -3.91 8.87 1.44
CA ASP A 181 -2.84 9.30 2.36
C ASP A 181 -2.26 8.11 3.14
N ILE A 182 -3.13 7.25 3.70
CA ILE A 182 -2.72 6.02 4.40
C ILE A 182 -1.97 5.08 3.45
N TYR A 183 -2.43 4.93 2.20
CA TYR A 183 -1.77 4.10 1.19
C TYR A 183 -0.32 4.53 0.96
N TYR A 184 -0.06 5.82 0.76
CA TYR A 184 1.31 6.32 0.52
C TYR A 184 2.21 6.10 1.72
N GLN A 185 1.72 6.36 2.94
CA GLN A 185 2.47 6.16 4.17
C GLN A 185 2.85 4.69 4.37
N LEU A 186 1.92 3.77 4.16
CA LEU A 186 2.19 2.33 4.26
C LEU A 186 3.11 1.82 3.16
N THR A 187 3.01 2.37 1.95
CA THR A 187 3.90 2.03 0.84
C THR A 187 5.32 2.54 1.06
N GLN A 188 5.49 3.72 1.68
CA GLN A 188 6.80 4.26 2.09
C GLN A 188 7.49 3.38 3.14
N GLU A 189 6.73 2.74 4.03
CA GLU A 189 7.23 1.72 4.96
C GLU A 189 7.56 0.38 4.28
N GLY A 190 7.33 0.25 2.97
CA GLY A 190 7.68 -0.92 2.16
C GLY A 190 6.62 -2.04 2.14
N TYR A 191 5.40 -1.79 2.63
CA TYR A 191 4.32 -2.78 2.58
C TYR A 191 3.66 -2.85 1.21
N LYS A 192 3.26 -4.06 0.79
CA LYS A 192 2.39 -4.21 -0.39
C LYS A 192 0.93 -3.97 0.02
N VAL A 193 0.39 -2.83 -0.37
CA VAL A 193 -0.96 -2.39 0.02
C VAL A 193 -1.93 -2.54 -1.14
N PHE A 194 -3.09 -3.16 -0.88
CA PHE A 194 -4.22 -3.12 -1.80
C PHE A 194 -5.02 -1.85 -1.56
N PHE A 195 -5.11 -1.01 -2.59
CA PHE A 195 -5.91 0.21 -2.60
C PHE A 195 -6.65 0.27 -3.92
N SER A 196 -7.96 0.03 -3.89
CA SER A 196 -8.76 -0.26 -5.08
C SER A 196 -8.58 0.75 -6.22
N ARG A 197 -8.51 2.05 -5.91
CA ARG A 197 -8.28 3.11 -6.91
C ARG A 197 -6.98 2.96 -7.71
N ILE A 198 -5.89 2.53 -7.08
CA ILE A 198 -4.58 2.36 -7.75
C ILE A 198 -4.40 0.92 -8.23
N THR A 199 -4.73 -0.08 -7.40
CA THR A 199 -4.52 -1.49 -7.73
C THR A 199 -5.41 -1.97 -8.88
N LEU A 200 -6.62 -1.42 -9.01
CA LEU A 200 -7.56 -1.78 -10.08
C LEU A 200 -7.52 -0.80 -11.26
N GLU A 201 -6.60 0.17 -11.25
CA GLU A 201 -6.44 1.12 -12.35
C GLU A 201 -6.13 0.39 -13.66
N GLY A 202 -6.84 0.74 -14.73
CA GLY A 202 -6.72 0.09 -16.04
C GLY A 202 -7.31 -1.32 -16.12
N LYS A 203 -8.00 -1.82 -15.08
CA LYS A 203 -8.76 -3.06 -15.13
C LYS A 203 -10.23 -2.77 -15.50
N LEU A 204 -10.86 -3.71 -16.21
CA LEU A 204 -12.30 -3.67 -16.46
C LEU A 204 -13.05 -4.09 -15.19
N GLY A 205 -14.24 -3.51 -14.94
CA GLY A 205 -15.01 -3.75 -13.71
C GLY A 205 -15.32 -5.23 -13.44
N THR A 206 -15.58 -6.00 -14.51
CA THR A 206 -15.80 -7.46 -14.44
C THR A 206 -14.55 -8.24 -14.02
N ALA A 207 -13.37 -7.64 -14.14
CA ALA A 207 -12.08 -8.22 -13.78
C ALA A 207 -11.54 -7.72 -12.42
N TYR A 208 -12.35 -7.02 -11.60
CA TYR A 208 -11.92 -6.53 -10.29
C TYR A 208 -11.83 -7.64 -9.23
N GLU A 209 -12.82 -8.54 -9.18
CA GLU A 209 -12.88 -9.57 -8.12
C GLU A 209 -11.62 -10.43 -8.00
N PRO A 210 -10.93 -10.86 -9.07
CA PRO A 210 -9.67 -11.60 -8.90
C PRO A 210 -8.63 -10.92 -8.03
N TYR A 211 -8.46 -9.61 -8.17
CA TYR A 211 -7.49 -8.84 -7.40
C TYR A 211 -7.99 -8.54 -5.99
N ILE A 212 -9.30 -8.27 -5.84
CA ILE A 212 -9.94 -8.09 -4.52
C ILE A 212 -9.84 -9.38 -3.71
N PHE A 213 -10.17 -10.52 -4.32
CA PHE A 213 -10.07 -11.84 -3.70
C PHE A 213 -8.62 -12.17 -3.32
N ALA A 214 -7.65 -11.92 -4.21
CA ALA A 214 -6.23 -12.11 -3.90
C ALA A 214 -5.80 -11.29 -2.69
N ALA A 215 -6.20 -10.02 -2.64
CA ALA A 215 -5.86 -9.11 -1.56
C ALA A 215 -6.54 -9.48 -0.23
N LEU A 216 -7.85 -9.77 -0.22
CA LEU A 216 -8.58 -10.19 0.99
C LEU A 216 -8.01 -11.48 1.58
N ASN A 217 -7.58 -12.44 0.75
CA ASN A 217 -7.07 -13.72 1.23
C ASN A 217 -5.61 -13.66 1.68
N SER A 218 -4.79 -12.79 1.08
CA SER A 218 -3.37 -12.67 1.42
C SER A 218 -3.08 -11.63 2.52
N ALA A 219 -3.82 -10.52 2.57
CA ALA A 219 -3.62 -9.45 3.53
C ALA A 219 -3.77 -9.95 4.97
N LYS A 220 -2.80 -9.59 5.81
CA LYS A 220 -2.83 -9.85 7.25
C LYS A 220 -3.53 -8.72 8.00
N VAL A 221 -3.50 -7.50 7.48
CA VAL A 221 -4.19 -6.36 8.09
C VAL A 221 -5.20 -5.78 7.11
N MET A 222 -6.40 -5.48 7.61
CA MET A 222 -7.37 -4.63 6.92
C MET A 222 -7.52 -3.32 7.68
N VAL A 223 -7.46 -2.21 6.96
CA VAL A 223 -7.82 -0.88 7.45
C VAL A 223 -9.18 -0.54 6.83
N ALA A 224 -10.24 -0.62 7.61
CA ALA A 224 -11.59 -0.26 7.18
C ALA A 224 -11.88 1.17 7.62
N LEU A 225 -12.03 2.10 6.69
CA LEU A 225 -12.17 3.52 7.00
C LEU A 225 -13.47 4.12 6.49
N GLY A 226 -13.99 5.09 7.24
CA GLY A 226 -15.21 5.81 6.87
C GLY A 226 -15.38 7.10 7.64
N THR A 227 -15.96 8.11 6.96
CA THR A 227 -16.38 9.37 7.59
C THR A 227 -17.88 9.44 7.88
N SER A 228 -18.60 8.32 7.78
CA SER A 228 -20.01 8.21 8.15
C SER A 228 -20.43 6.75 8.32
N ALA A 229 -21.49 6.50 9.11
CA ALA A 229 -22.10 5.18 9.22
C ALA A 229 -22.59 4.62 7.86
N ALA A 230 -23.08 5.51 6.99
CA ALA A 230 -23.56 5.14 5.66
C ALA A 230 -22.42 4.57 4.80
N ASN A 231 -21.21 5.12 4.88
CA ASN A 231 -20.07 4.63 4.12
C ASN A 231 -19.62 3.24 4.58
N PHE A 232 -19.56 2.99 5.89
CA PHE A 232 -19.27 1.65 6.42
C PHE A 232 -20.33 0.62 6.03
N ASN A 233 -21.58 1.04 5.90
CA ASN A 233 -22.70 0.19 5.50
C ASN A 233 -22.93 0.15 3.98
N ALA A 234 -22.12 0.86 3.18
CA ALA A 234 -22.23 0.78 1.73
C ALA A 234 -21.98 -0.66 1.28
N VAL A 235 -22.76 -1.13 0.31
CA VAL A 235 -22.84 -2.56 -0.07
C VAL A 235 -21.47 -3.20 -0.28
N TRP A 236 -20.61 -2.55 -1.07
CA TRP A 236 -19.24 -3.03 -1.34
C TRP A 236 -18.33 -3.01 -0.12
N VAL A 237 -18.34 -1.91 0.64
CA VAL A 237 -17.52 -1.73 1.85
C VAL A 237 -17.89 -2.78 2.88
N LYS A 238 -19.19 -2.94 3.13
CA LYS A 238 -19.75 -3.98 4.01
C LYS A 238 -19.36 -5.37 3.57
N ASN A 239 -19.43 -5.66 2.27
CA ASN A 239 -19.02 -6.96 1.74
C ASN A 239 -17.54 -7.26 2.03
N GLU A 240 -16.65 -6.29 1.83
CA GLU A 240 -15.21 -6.46 2.06
C GLU A 240 -14.87 -6.70 3.53
N TRP A 241 -15.31 -5.79 4.44
CA TRP A 241 -14.93 -5.91 5.84
C TRP A 241 -15.59 -7.11 6.52
N SER A 242 -16.83 -7.47 6.16
CA SER A 242 -17.50 -8.64 6.73
C SER A 242 -16.84 -9.96 6.30
N ARG A 243 -16.41 -10.05 5.03
CA ARG A 243 -15.60 -11.19 4.53
C ARG A 243 -14.29 -11.29 5.30
N PHE A 244 -13.60 -10.17 5.52
CA PHE A 244 -12.34 -10.17 6.26
C PHE A 244 -12.54 -10.57 7.73
N LEU A 245 -13.61 -10.10 8.39
CA LEU A 245 -13.99 -10.55 9.74
C LEU A 245 -14.26 -12.06 9.78
N ALA A 246 -14.93 -12.63 8.78
CA ALA A 246 -15.15 -14.07 8.70
C ALA A 246 -13.83 -14.84 8.57
N LEU A 247 -12.87 -14.32 7.79
CA LEU A 247 -11.53 -14.88 7.68
C LEU A 247 -10.74 -14.78 9.01
N MET A 248 -10.88 -13.66 9.74
CA MET A 248 -10.30 -13.51 11.08
C MET A 248 -10.84 -14.55 12.08
N LYS A 249 -12.14 -14.85 12.04
CA LYS A 249 -12.74 -15.86 12.92
C LYS A 249 -12.19 -17.28 12.65
N ARG A 250 -11.75 -17.56 11.42
CA ARG A 250 -11.21 -18.86 10.99
C ARG A 250 -9.71 -19.02 11.25
N GLY A 251 -8.94 -17.95 11.50
CA GLY A 251 -7.48 -18.00 11.68
C GLY A 251 -6.88 -16.88 12.54
N ARG A 252 -5.85 -17.20 13.35
CA ARG A 252 -5.39 -16.37 14.47
C ARG A 252 -4.34 -15.28 14.16
N SER A 253 -4.10 -14.90 12.91
CA SER A 253 -3.03 -13.95 12.54
C SER A 253 -3.48 -12.85 11.58
N ARG A 254 -4.71 -12.38 11.74
CA ARG A 254 -5.28 -11.26 10.96
C ARG A 254 -5.77 -10.16 11.91
N LEU A 255 -5.64 -8.90 11.49
CA LEU A 255 -6.12 -7.73 12.23
C LEU A 255 -7.01 -6.88 11.33
N LEU A 256 -8.17 -6.46 11.83
CA LEU A 256 -8.99 -5.44 11.21
C LEU A 256 -9.00 -4.22 12.12
N ILE A 257 -8.67 -3.05 11.56
CA ILE A 257 -8.62 -1.77 12.25
C ILE A 257 -9.70 -0.87 11.65
N PRO A 258 -10.82 -0.64 12.36
CA PRO A 258 -11.77 0.39 11.97
C PRO A 258 -11.18 1.78 12.22
N CYS A 259 -11.10 2.61 11.19
CA CYS A 259 -10.62 3.99 11.27
C CYS A 259 -11.77 4.94 10.95
N TYR A 260 -12.17 5.80 11.88
CA TYR A 260 -13.29 6.72 11.68
C TYR A 260 -12.85 8.18 11.79
N ARG A 261 -13.59 9.08 11.15
CA ARG A 261 -13.37 10.54 11.24
C ARG A 261 -14.69 11.27 11.14
N ASP A 262 -14.82 12.40 11.84
CA ASP A 262 -15.99 13.28 11.78
C ASP A 262 -17.32 12.56 12.10
N MET A 263 -17.26 11.44 12.85
CA MET A 263 -18.42 10.64 13.28
C MET A 263 -18.19 10.09 14.69
N ASP A 264 -19.27 9.71 15.36
CA ASP A 264 -19.18 9.09 16.68
C ASP A 264 -18.77 7.60 16.54
N PRO A 265 -17.84 7.08 17.36
CA PRO A 265 -17.51 5.65 17.34
C PRO A 265 -18.70 4.71 17.60
N TYR A 266 -19.76 5.16 18.27
CA TYR A 266 -21.00 4.40 18.44
C TYR A 266 -21.83 4.28 17.16
N ASP A 267 -21.57 5.12 16.15
CA ASP A 267 -22.22 5.04 14.83
C ASP A 267 -21.58 3.96 13.93
N LEU A 268 -20.48 3.34 14.37
CA LEU A 268 -19.87 2.22 13.68
C LEU A 268 -20.84 1.01 13.65
N PRO A 269 -20.81 0.19 12.59
CA PRO A 269 -21.48 -1.11 12.59
C PRO A 269 -21.11 -1.91 13.85
N GLU A 270 -22.09 -2.58 14.44
CA GLU A 270 -21.94 -3.34 15.70
C GLU A 270 -20.76 -4.33 15.64
N GLU A 271 -20.54 -4.94 14.47
CA GLU A 271 -19.44 -5.88 14.27
C GLU A 271 -18.05 -5.22 14.32
N LEU A 272 -17.96 -3.95 13.90
CA LEU A 272 -16.72 -3.17 13.91
C LEU A 272 -16.51 -2.45 15.24
N SER A 273 -17.57 -2.04 15.93
CA SER A 273 -17.47 -1.37 17.24
C SER A 273 -16.91 -2.27 18.35
N MET A 274 -17.02 -3.59 18.18
CA MET A 274 -16.38 -4.58 19.05
C MET A 274 -14.84 -4.65 18.89
N LEU A 275 -14.28 -4.01 17.86
CA LEU A 275 -12.83 -3.99 17.61
C LEU A 275 -12.20 -2.70 18.13
N GLN A 276 -10.86 -2.72 18.27
CA GLN A 276 -10.10 -1.52 18.61
C GLN A 276 -10.13 -0.55 17.42
N SER A 277 -11.04 0.41 17.45
CA SER A 277 -11.16 1.47 16.46
C SER A 277 -10.18 2.61 16.71
N GLN A 278 -9.85 3.36 15.65
CA GLN A 278 -8.95 4.51 15.68
C GLN A 278 -9.63 5.75 15.11
N ASP A 279 -9.45 6.87 15.80
CA ASP A 279 -9.94 8.18 15.38
C ASP A 279 -8.88 8.86 14.51
N MET A 280 -9.19 9.04 13.22
CA MET A 280 -8.30 9.68 12.25
C MET A 280 -8.13 11.19 12.47
N GLY A 281 -8.97 11.81 13.31
CA GLY A 281 -8.84 13.21 13.70
C GLY A 281 -7.78 13.47 14.78
N LYS A 282 -7.29 12.41 15.45
CA LYS A 282 -6.28 12.55 16.51
C LYS A 282 -4.90 12.85 15.94
N ILE A 283 -4.20 13.77 16.60
CA ILE A 283 -2.79 14.05 16.32
C ILE A 283 -2.00 12.75 16.55
N GLY A 284 -1.23 12.34 15.54
CA GLY A 284 -0.41 11.14 15.57
C GLY A 284 -1.10 9.84 15.13
N PHE A 285 -2.37 9.90 14.70
CA PHE A 285 -3.11 8.76 14.17
C PHE A 285 -2.30 7.89 13.18
N ILE A 286 -1.66 8.52 12.19
CA ILE A 286 -0.90 7.79 11.17
C ILE A 286 0.27 7.00 11.79
N GLN A 287 0.97 7.59 12.76
CA GLN A 287 2.09 6.92 13.42
C GLN A 287 1.61 5.74 14.27
N ASP A 288 0.49 5.90 14.99
CA ASP A 288 -0.13 4.84 15.77
C ASP A 288 -0.67 3.70 14.88
N LEU A 289 -1.29 4.05 13.74
CA LEU A 289 -1.77 3.10 12.75
C LEU A 289 -0.60 2.28 12.17
N ILE A 290 0.46 2.93 11.70
CA ILE A 290 1.65 2.26 11.16
C ILE A 290 2.28 1.36 12.21
N ARG A 291 2.41 1.83 13.46
CA ARG A 291 2.96 1.03 14.57
C ARG A 291 2.11 -0.20 14.85
N GLY A 292 0.78 -0.05 14.84
CA GLY A 292 -0.17 -1.15 15.01
C GLY A 292 -0.05 -2.20 13.90
N ILE A 293 0.02 -1.75 12.66
CA ILE A 293 0.21 -2.61 11.47
C ILE A 293 1.56 -3.34 11.55
N LYS A 294 2.65 -2.62 11.81
CA LYS A 294 4.00 -3.16 11.93
C LYS A 294 4.08 -4.27 12.96
N LYS A 295 3.47 -4.07 14.14
CA LYS A 295 3.43 -5.07 15.21
C LYS A 295 2.82 -6.40 14.75
N VAL A 296 1.77 -6.36 13.92
CA VAL A 296 1.09 -7.58 13.42
C VAL A 296 1.86 -8.22 12.26
N LEU A 297 2.36 -7.40 11.34
CA LEU A 297 3.09 -7.90 10.18
C LEU A 297 4.46 -8.50 10.57
N ASP A 298 5.13 -7.91 11.56
CA ASP A 298 6.41 -8.39 12.09
C ASP A 298 6.26 -9.46 13.18
N ALA A 299 5.08 -9.67 13.77
CA ALA A 299 4.84 -10.75 14.75
C ALA A 299 5.10 -12.16 14.19
N GLY A 300 5.14 -12.34 12.87
CA GLY A 300 5.51 -13.60 12.20
C GLY A 300 6.98 -13.72 11.84
N LYS A 301 7.78 -12.65 11.99
CA LYS A 301 9.23 -12.70 11.91
C LYS A 301 9.72 -13.07 13.31
N ALA A 302 9.85 -14.36 13.57
CA ALA A 302 10.43 -14.82 14.83
C ALA A 302 11.74 -14.05 15.09
N PRO A 303 11.86 -13.32 16.21
CA PRO A 303 13.17 -12.94 16.70
C PRO A 303 13.91 -14.25 16.96
N ALA A 304 15.17 -14.33 16.53
CA ALA A 304 16.08 -15.29 17.13
C ALA A 304 15.95 -15.16 18.65
N GLN A 305 15.72 -16.29 19.29
CA GLN A 305 15.37 -16.47 20.69
C GLN A 305 16.05 -15.47 21.64
N SER A 306 15.26 -14.79 22.46
CA SER A 306 15.71 -14.38 23.80
C SER A 306 14.68 -14.84 24.84
N ALA A 307 15.22 -15.54 25.83
CA ALA A 307 14.53 -16.30 26.87
C ALA A 307 13.68 -15.39 27.80
N PRO A 308 12.76 -15.95 28.61
CA PRO A 308 11.74 -15.17 29.30
C PRO A 308 12.34 -14.44 30.48
N GLN A 309 12.06 -13.14 30.61
CA GLN A 309 12.11 -12.48 31.90
C GLN A 309 10.86 -11.65 32.18
N ALA A 310 10.45 -11.79 33.43
CA ALA A 310 9.22 -11.32 34.02
C ALA A 310 9.13 -9.79 34.04
N SER A 311 7.90 -9.34 34.17
CA SER A 311 7.46 -8.00 34.55
C SER A 311 8.37 -7.32 35.59
N THR A 312 9.04 -6.25 35.18
CA THR A 312 9.28 -5.07 36.02
C THR A 312 9.28 -3.83 35.14
N ALA A 313 8.48 -2.83 35.54
CA ALA A 313 8.47 -1.50 34.95
C ALA A 313 9.86 -0.85 35.05
N ALA A 314 10.45 -0.51 33.91
CA ALA A 314 11.51 0.49 33.76
C ALA A 314 11.46 0.99 32.31
N ALA A 315 11.56 2.30 32.11
CA ALA A 315 11.41 2.97 30.82
C ALA A 315 12.39 2.41 29.78
N ASP A 316 11.87 1.90 28.66
CA ASP A 316 12.69 1.49 27.51
C ASP A 316 13.39 2.73 26.95
N ALA A 317 14.71 2.74 27.03
CA ALA A 317 15.52 3.73 26.34
C ALA A 317 15.26 3.63 24.83
N PRO A 318 15.11 4.77 24.13
CA PRO A 318 14.84 4.78 22.69
C PRO A 318 15.98 4.08 21.93
N GLY A 319 15.65 3.07 21.12
CA GLY A 319 16.63 2.36 20.30
C GLY A 319 17.21 3.26 19.19
N VAL A 320 18.37 2.87 18.65
CA VAL A 320 19.16 3.58 17.61
C VAL A 320 18.28 4.22 16.53
N ALA A 321 17.33 3.48 15.94
CA ALA A 321 16.44 3.98 14.89
C ALA A 321 15.47 5.09 15.35
N SER A 322 14.97 5.01 16.58
CA SER A 322 14.08 6.03 17.15
C SER A 322 14.81 7.31 17.55
N LEU A 323 16.06 7.18 18.00
CA LEU A 323 16.93 8.33 18.27
C LEU A 323 17.38 9.01 16.96
N LEU A 324 17.70 8.23 15.92
CA LEU A 324 18.00 8.75 14.58
C LEU A 324 16.82 9.53 14.01
N GLY A 325 15.63 8.93 13.94
CA GLY A 325 14.45 9.61 13.41
C GLY A 325 14.09 10.89 14.18
N ARG A 326 14.33 10.90 15.51
CA ARG A 326 14.12 12.10 16.32
C ARG A 326 15.19 13.17 16.09
N ALA A 327 16.44 12.78 15.86
CA ALA A 327 17.51 13.70 15.47
C ALA A 327 17.26 14.33 14.10
N ASP A 328 16.73 13.56 13.14
CA ASP A 328 16.36 14.06 11.81
C ASP A 328 15.20 15.08 11.87
N ILE A 329 14.18 14.85 12.72
CA ILE A 329 13.11 15.84 12.95
C ILE A 329 13.69 17.15 13.53
N PHE A 330 14.59 17.07 14.50
CA PHE A 330 15.25 18.27 15.03
C PHE A 330 16.07 19.01 13.97
N LEU A 331 16.72 18.30 13.04
CA LEU A 331 17.40 18.93 11.90
C LEU A 331 16.40 19.67 10.99
N GLU A 332 15.26 19.07 10.66
CA GLU A 332 14.25 19.66 9.79
C GLU A 332 13.63 20.92 10.41
N ASP A 333 13.33 20.88 11.71
CA ASP A 333 12.84 22.01 12.48
C ASP A 333 13.89 23.13 12.58
N GLY A 334 15.18 22.79 12.41
CA GLY A 334 16.31 23.71 12.53
C GLY A 334 16.83 23.84 13.97
N ASP A 335 16.42 22.93 14.85
CA ASP A 335 16.99 22.78 16.19
C ASP A 335 18.27 21.93 16.12
N PHE A 336 19.32 22.52 15.54
CA PHE A 336 20.58 21.84 15.27
C PHE A 336 21.31 21.39 16.54
N LYS A 337 21.08 22.08 17.66
CA LYS A 337 21.69 21.71 18.95
C LYS A 337 21.06 20.43 19.48
N SER A 338 19.72 20.36 19.52
CA SER A 338 19.02 19.14 19.92
C SER A 338 19.30 17.99 18.95
N ALA A 339 19.40 18.26 17.64
CA ALA A 339 19.79 17.26 16.67
C ALA A 339 21.16 16.64 16.97
N ASP A 340 22.18 17.48 17.22
CA ASP A 340 23.54 17.02 17.53
C ASP A 340 23.61 16.16 18.81
N GLU A 341 22.88 16.57 19.86
CA GLU A 341 22.77 15.82 21.12
C GLU A 341 22.07 14.48 20.95
N TYR A 342 21.08 14.39 20.07
CA TYR A 342 20.39 13.14 19.79
C TYR A 342 21.23 12.20 18.92
N TYR A 343 22.02 12.71 17.98
CA TYR A 343 23.00 11.89 17.27
C TYR A 343 24.10 11.37 18.19
N ASP A 344 24.54 12.12 19.21
CA ASP A 344 25.46 11.58 20.23
C ASP A 344 24.83 10.42 21.00
N LYS A 345 23.55 10.52 21.37
CA LYS A 345 22.83 9.40 21.99
C LYS A 345 22.73 8.17 21.07
N VAL A 346 22.64 8.39 19.76
CA VAL A 346 22.72 7.28 18.78
C VAL A 346 24.11 6.65 18.82
N LEU A 347 25.16 7.47 18.80
CA LEU A 347 26.56 7.01 18.80
C LEU A 347 27.00 6.37 20.13
N ASP A 348 26.38 6.73 21.24
CA ASP A 348 26.57 6.06 22.54
C ASP A 348 26.05 4.61 22.51
N ILE A 349 25.04 4.32 21.69
CA ILE A 349 24.42 3.00 21.54
C ILE A 349 25.05 2.22 20.37
N ASP A 350 25.26 2.86 19.23
CA ASP A 350 25.96 2.32 18.06
C ASP A 350 27.05 3.28 17.58
N PRO A 351 28.30 3.10 18.06
CA PRO A 351 29.43 3.96 17.69
C PRO A 351 29.81 3.92 16.21
N LYS A 352 29.27 2.96 15.44
CA LYS A 352 29.53 2.77 14.02
C LYS A 352 28.33 3.15 13.15
N CYS A 353 27.38 3.92 13.67
CA CYS A 353 26.24 4.38 12.89
C CYS A 353 26.64 5.48 11.88
N ALA A 354 26.72 5.14 10.59
CA ALA A 354 27.08 6.08 9.53
C ALA A 354 26.10 7.27 9.41
N ALA A 355 24.79 6.97 9.52
CA ALA A 355 23.73 7.97 9.45
C ALA A 355 23.82 9.00 10.57
N ALA A 356 24.24 8.60 11.78
CA ALA A 356 24.43 9.52 12.89
C ALA A 356 25.59 10.49 12.63
N TYR A 357 26.71 10.01 12.08
CA TYR A 357 27.82 10.88 11.70
C TYR A 357 27.44 11.84 10.56
N TRP A 358 26.66 11.39 9.57
CA TRP A 358 26.11 12.26 8.52
C TRP A 358 25.16 13.32 9.08
N GLY A 359 24.32 12.92 10.03
CA GLY A 359 23.45 13.79 10.80
C GLY A 359 24.19 14.89 11.57
N LYS A 360 25.24 14.52 12.31
CA LYS A 360 26.10 15.48 13.02
C LYS A 360 26.81 16.44 12.07
N LEU A 361 27.19 16.01 10.87
CA LEU A 361 27.72 16.90 9.84
C LEU A 361 26.69 17.98 9.48
N LYS A 362 25.45 17.58 9.14
CA LYS A 362 24.35 18.50 8.83
C LYS A 362 24.03 19.44 10.00
N ALA A 363 24.02 18.93 11.23
CA ALA A 363 23.81 19.73 12.45
C ALA A 363 24.92 20.77 12.64
N SER A 364 26.19 20.37 12.54
CA SER A 364 27.34 21.26 12.71
C SER A 364 27.39 22.40 11.68
N LEU A 365 26.79 22.17 10.52
CA LEU A 365 26.70 23.13 9.44
C LEU A 365 25.36 23.86 9.41
N ASN A 366 24.48 23.66 10.39
CA ASN A 366 23.15 24.29 10.46
C ASN A 366 22.35 24.10 9.15
N THR A 367 22.32 22.88 8.62
CA THR A 367 21.61 22.55 7.39
C THR A 367 20.51 21.55 7.67
N LYS A 368 19.29 21.87 7.21
CA LYS A 368 18.07 21.11 7.52
C LYS A 368 17.94 19.81 6.73
N ASN A 369 18.55 19.75 5.56
CA ASN A 369 18.50 18.60 4.65
C ASN A 369 19.72 18.62 3.71
N GLU A 370 19.83 17.60 2.86
CA GLU A 370 20.96 17.43 1.93
C GLU A 370 21.03 18.54 0.88
N ALA A 371 19.89 19.01 0.37
CA ALA A 371 19.86 20.14 -0.55
C ALA A 371 20.44 21.42 0.10
N ALA A 372 20.10 21.68 1.36
CA ALA A 372 20.65 22.81 2.13
C ALA A 372 22.15 22.63 2.43
N LEU A 373 22.62 21.38 2.62
CA LEU A 373 24.04 21.06 2.75
C LEU A 373 24.80 21.40 1.47
N ILE A 374 24.28 20.97 0.31
CA ILE A 374 24.86 21.26 -1.00
C ILE A 374 24.89 22.77 -1.27
N VAL A 375 23.77 23.46 -1.04
CA VAL A 375 23.69 24.92 -1.22
C VAL A 375 24.67 25.63 -0.29
N LYS A 376 24.78 25.23 0.98
CA LYS A 376 25.68 25.88 1.94
C LYS A 376 27.15 25.69 1.60
N TYR A 377 27.54 24.51 1.12
CA TYR A 377 28.90 24.29 0.61
C TYR A 377 29.15 25.06 -0.69
N THR A 378 28.15 25.16 -1.55
CA THR A 378 28.20 25.97 -2.79
C THR A 378 28.30 27.47 -2.49
N ASP A 379 27.62 27.96 -1.45
CA ASP A 379 27.66 29.36 -1.01
C ASP A 379 28.95 29.68 -0.24
N LEU A 380 29.46 28.77 0.59
CA LEU A 380 30.79 28.87 1.19
C LEU A 380 31.87 28.95 0.12
N PHE A 381 31.69 28.18 -0.95
CA PHE A 381 32.53 28.26 -2.12
C PHE A 381 32.38 29.65 -2.78
N ASN A 382 31.19 30.04 -3.25
CA ASN A 382 30.95 31.28 -3.99
C ASN A 382 31.30 32.57 -3.21
N ASN A 383 30.99 32.65 -1.92
CA ASN A 383 31.29 33.83 -1.07
C ASN A 383 32.79 34.01 -0.81
N THR A 384 33.59 32.93 -0.91
CA THR A 384 35.05 33.02 -0.76
C THR A 384 35.70 33.52 -2.06
N PHE A 385 35.12 33.21 -3.22
CA PHE A 385 35.69 33.57 -4.54
C PHE A 385 35.15 34.87 -5.14
N SER A 386 34.10 35.48 -4.57
CA SER A 386 33.52 36.74 -5.06
C SER A 386 34.34 37.99 -4.71
N ASN A 387 35.36 37.87 -3.84
CA ASN A 387 36.26 38.98 -3.46
C ASN A 387 37.61 38.98 -4.21
N ILE A 388 37.79 38.11 -5.21
CA ILE A 388 39.02 38.09 -6.02
C ILE A 388 38.77 38.93 -7.29
N SER A 389 39.13 40.21 -7.27
CA SER A 389 39.19 41.03 -8.49
C SER A 389 40.48 40.74 -9.24
N VAL A 390 40.37 40.18 -10.43
CA VAL A 390 41.49 40.03 -11.36
C VAL A 390 41.68 41.39 -12.04
N ASP A 391 42.63 42.19 -11.55
CA ASP A 391 43.10 43.36 -12.30
C ASP A 391 44.20 42.89 -13.27
N ASP A 392 43.93 43.05 -14.55
CA ASP A 392 44.82 42.70 -15.65
C ASP A 392 46.05 43.62 -15.65
N ASN A 393 47.23 43.03 -15.42
CA ASN A 393 48.59 43.48 -15.82
C ASN A 393 49.59 43.65 -14.66
N VAL A 394 50.35 42.58 -14.37
CA VAL A 394 51.77 42.71 -13.95
C VAL A 394 52.56 41.50 -14.48
N ASN A 395 53.71 41.74 -15.10
CA ASN A 395 54.58 40.74 -15.74
C ASN A 395 55.94 40.67 -15.00
N PHE A 396 56.54 39.49 -14.76
CA PHE A 396 57.80 39.33 -14.01
C PHE A 396 58.74 38.26 -14.59
N SER A 397 60.05 38.40 -14.31
CA SER A 397 61.15 37.49 -14.72
C SER A 397 61.99 37.02 -13.51
N PRO A 398 62.57 35.78 -13.54
CA PRO A 398 63.26 35.15 -12.42
C PRO A 398 64.62 35.79 -12.06
N SER A 399 65.12 35.49 -10.84
CA SER A 399 66.35 36.09 -10.29
C SER A 399 67.65 35.34 -10.67
N PRO A 400 68.83 36.00 -10.67
CA PRO A 400 70.09 35.41 -11.12
C PRO A 400 70.60 34.20 -10.32
N GLU A 401 70.25 34.10 -9.03
CA GLU A 401 70.66 32.97 -8.17
C GLU A 401 69.87 31.69 -8.49
N GLN A 402 68.64 31.84 -8.97
CA GLN A 402 67.78 30.73 -9.39
C GLN A 402 68.23 30.18 -10.75
N GLU A 403 68.65 31.05 -11.67
CA GLU A 403 69.23 30.63 -12.95
C GLU A 403 70.54 29.85 -12.76
N LYS A 404 71.38 30.28 -11.82
CA LYS A 404 72.64 29.61 -11.52
C LYS A 404 72.45 28.21 -10.94
N SER A 405 71.50 28.06 -9.99
CA SER A 405 71.19 26.78 -9.36
C SER A 405 70.63 25.76 -10.36
N LEU A 406 69.85 26.24 -11.34
CA LEU A 406 69.30 25.41 -12.41
C LEU A 406 70.38 24.94 -13.40
N ALA A 407 71.36 25.80 -13.68
CA ALA A 407 72.48 25.46 -14.56
C ALA A 407 73.42 24.40 -13.95
N GLU A 408 73.65 24.45 -12.63
CA GLU A 408 74.47 23.47 -11.92
C GLU A 408 73.82 22.08 -11.89
N LEU A 409 72.49 22.00 -11.72
CA LEU A 409 71.73 20.74 -11.76
C LEU A 409 71.74 20.09 -13.16
N LYS A 410 71.64 20.88 -14.23
CA LYS A 410 71.67 20.37 -15.61
C LYS A 410 73.04 19.87 -16.06
N ALA A 411 74.10 20.24 -15.36
CA ALA A 411 75.46 19.81 -15.67
C ALA A 411 75.85 18.47 -14.99
N ASP A 412 74.98 17.90 -14.15
CA ASP A 412 75.22 16.61 -13.49
C ASP A 412 75.06 15.45 -14.49
N PRO A 413 76.12 14.65 -14.76
CA PRO A 413 76.11 13.61 -15.78
C PRO A 413 75.21 12.40 -15.47
N MET A 414 74.65 12.30 -14.26
CA MET A 414 73.67 11.24 -13.92
C MET A 414 72.23 11.60 -14.27
N LEU A 415 71.91 12.87 -14.51
CA LEU A 415 70.56 13.34 -14.83
C LEU A 415 70.41 13.49 -16.36
N LYS A 416 69.30 12.98 -16.92
CA LYS A 416 69.00 13.06 -18.35
C LYS A 416 68.01 14.20 -18.63
N ASP A 417 67.95 14.67 -19.87
CA ASP A 417 67.08 15.80 -20.25
C ASP A 417 65.61 15.62 -19.82
N ASN A 418 65.07 14.40 -19.89
CA ASN A 418 63.71 14.10 -19.46
C ASN A 418 63.48 14.20 -17.94
N ASP A 419 64.53 14.10 -17.13
CA ASP A 419 64.42 14.19 -15.66
C ASP A 419 64.16 15.64 -15.21
N PHE A 420 64.36 16.61 -16.11
CA PHE A 420 64.06 18.03 -15.88
C PHE A 420 62.75 18.49 -16.53
N ALA A 421 61.96 17.59 -17.13
CA ALA A 421 60.69 17.95 -17.76
C ALA A 421 59.69 18.60 -16.79
N PHE A 422 59.83 18.32 -15.49
CA PHE A 422 59.04 18.96 -14.45
C PHE A 422 59.47 20.41 -14.16
N LEU A 423 60.69 20.82 -14.53
CA LEU A 423 61.20 22.20 -14.38
C LEU A 423 60.74 23.14 -15.51
N GLU A 424 60.46 22.60 -16.70
CA GLU A 424 59.70 23.33 -17.74
C GLU A 424 58.24 23.55 -17.32
N ASN A 425 57.75 22.72 -16.39
CA ASN A 425 56.40 22.77 -15.83
C ASN A 425 56.36 23.28 -14.38
N LEU A 426 57.47 23.79 -13.83
CA LEU A 426 57.47 24.45 -12.53
C LEU A 426 57.40 25.95 -12.76
N PRO A 427 56.30 26.63 -12.40
CA PRO A 427 56.25 28.08 -12.50
C PRO A 427 57.16 28.68 -11.44
N LEU A 428 58.25 29.29 -11.89
CA LEU A 428 59.07 30.21 -11.10
C LEU A 428 58.17 31.38 -10.66
N SER A 429 57.81 31.36 -9.37
CA SER A 429 57.21 32.45 -8.60
C SER A 429 55.85 32.98 -9.08
N TYR A 430 54.79 32.67 -8.34
CA TYR A 430 53.89 33.70 -7.82
C TYR A 430 53.23 34.71 -8.81
N GLN A 431 52.86 34.32 -10.02
CA GLN A 431 52.32 35.27 -11.00
C GLN A 431 50.92 34.89 -11.50
N THR A 432 49.92 35.40 -10.77
CA THR A 432 48.72 36.08 -11.28
C THR A 432 48.23 35.69 -12.68
N ASN A 433 47.60 34.52 -12.82
CA ASN A 433 46.50 34.28 -13.74
C ASN A 433 45.69 33.09 -13.25
N GLU A 434 44.56 32.82 -13.92
CA GLU A 434 43.57 31.76 -13.70
C GLU A 434 44.05 30.49 -12.97
N GLN A 435 45.26 29.99 -13.24
CA GLN A 435 45.83 28.82 -12.54
C GLN A 435 46.11 29.02 -11.06
N GLY A 436 46.52 30.21 -10.61
CA GLY A 436 46.73 30.49 -9.18
C GLY A 436 45.40 30.57 -8.41
N VAL A 437 44.34 31.06 -9.06
CA VAL A 437 42.97 30.99 -8.54
C VAL A 437 42.49 29.54 -8.51
N LEU A 438 42.78 28.75 -9.55
CA LEU A 438 42.46 27.31 -9.60
C LEU A 438 43.22 26.49 -8.55
N GLN A 439 44.46 26.86 -8.22
CA GLN A 439 45.27 26.20 -7.20
C GLN A 439 44.90 26.65 -5.78
N ALA A 440 44.62 27.94 -5.54
CA ALA A 440 44.02 28.39 -4.29
C ALA A 440 42.63 27.79 -4.10
N LYS A 441 41.88 27.60 -5.19
CA LYS A 441 40.63 26.84 -5.23
C LYS A 441 40.88 25.36 -4.91
N ALA A 442 41.92 24.73 -5.43
CA ALA A 442 42.29 23.35 -5.12
C ALA A 442 42.77 23.18 -3.66
N GLU A 443 43.58 24.10 -3.13
CA GLU A 443 44.08 24.10 -1.75
C GLU A 443 43.00 24.48 -0.72
N TYR A 444 42.04 25.35 -1.09
CA TYR A 444 40.86 25.63 -0.25
C TYR A 444 39.84 24.49 -0.33
N ILE A 445 39.65 23.89 -1.51
CA ILE A 445 38.90 22.65 -1.67
C ILE A 445 39.58 21.53 -0.90
N GLU A 446 40.91 21.45 -0.81
CA GLU A 446 41.61 20.51 0.08
C GLU A 446 41.38 20.89 1.55
N ASN A 447 41.69 22.10 1.99
CA ASN A 447 41.65 22.46 3.42
C ASN A 447 40.25 22.63 4.03
N LYS A 448 39.21 22.85 3.21
CA LYS A 448 37.79 22.88 3.64
C LYS A 448 36.92 21.90 2.88
N ASN A 449 37.52 20.89 2.28
CA ASN A 449 36.80 19.77 1.69
C ASN A 449 35.85 19.17 2.73
N ILE A 450 34.63 18.84 2.33
CA ILE A 450 33.80 17.93 3.12
C ILE A 450 34.57 16.63 3.40
N ALA A 451 35.47 16.20 2.51
CA ALA A 451 36.39 15.08 2.67
C ALA A 451 37.34 15.17 3.89
N HIS A 452 37.62 16.36 4.42
CA HIS A 452 38.43 16.55 5.63
C HIS A 452 37.58 16.72 6.89
N ASN A 453 36.25 16.79 6.78
CA ASN A 453 35.37 16.85 7.95
C ASN A 453 35.39 15.50 8.68
N PRO A 454 35.74 15.45 9.98
CA PRO A 454 35.82 14.20 10.73
C PRO A 454 34.52 13.39 10.77
N ASN A 455 33.36 14.07 10.75
CA ASN A 455 32.06 13.40 10.71
C ASN A 455 31.76 12.83 9.32
N TYR A 456 32.15 13.53 8.25
CA TYR A 456 32.05 13.00 6.88
C TYR A 456 32.93 11.75 6.69
N GLN A 457 34.19 11.79 7.12
CA GLN A 457 35.11 10.65 7.03
C GLN A 457 34.59 9.43 7.82
N LYS A 458 33.99 9.67 9.00
CA LYS A 458 33.38 8.59 9.79
C LYS A 458 32.10 8.06 9.14
N ALA A 459 31.26 8.92 8.56
CA ALA A 459 30.08 8.50 7.81
C ALA A 459 30.46 7.56 6.65
N LEU A 460 31.43 7.95 5.82
CA LEU A 460 31.93 7.10 4.72
C LEU A 460 32.62 5.80 5.19
N ARG A 461 33.32 5.86 6.32
CA ARG A 461 34.01 4.69 6.89
C ARG A 461 33.03 3.62 7.36
N PHE A 462 31.88 4.03 7.87
CA PHE A 462 30.90 3.13 8.47
C PHE A 462 29.67 2.85 7.58
N SER A 463 29.54 3.51 6.43
CA SER A 463 28.46 3.27 5.47
C SER A 463 28.66 1.96 4.70
N ASP A 464 27.57 1.25 4.42
CA ASP A 464 27.56 0.14 3.46
C ASP A 464 27.65 0.64 2.00
N GLY A 465 27.81 -0.28 1.04
CA GLY A 465 28.05 0.08 -0.36
C GLY A 465 26.95 0.91 -1.04
N GLN A 466 25.70 0.85 -0.58
CA GLN A 466 24.61 1.66 -1.13
C GLN A 466 24.55 3.05 -0.49
N HIS A 467 24.70 3.13 0.84
CA HIS A 467 24.69 4.42 1.55
C HIS A 467 25.94 5.24 1.24
N ARG A 468 27.08 4.59 0.98
CA ARG A 468 28.32 5.25 0.59
C ARG A 468 28.20 5.99 -0.75
N GLN A 469 27.53 5.38 -1.74
CA GLN A 469 27.26 6.02 -3.03
C GLN A 469 26.33 7.24 -2.94
N GLY A 470 25.52 7.35 -1.89
CA GLY A 470 24.69 8.53 -1.65
C GLY A 470 25.44 9.67 -0.94
N TYR A 471 26.56 9.38 -0.27
CA TYR A 471 27.38 10.37 0.44
C TYR A 471 28.55 10.90 -0.40
N GLU A 472 29.08 10.10 -1.33
CA GLU A 472 30.06 10.49 -2.34
C GLU A 472 29.42 11.29 -3.48
#